data_AF-A0A117LZA5-F1
#
_entry.id   AF-A0A117LZA5-F1
#
_cell.length_a   1.000
_cell.length_b   1.000
_cell.length_c   1.000
_cell.angle_alpha   90.00
_cell.angle_beta   90.00
_cell.angle_gamma   90.00
#
_symmetry.space_group_name_H-M   'P 1'
#
loop_
_entity.id
_entity.type
_entity.pdbx_description
1 polymer ?
#
loop_
_entity_poly.entity_id
_entity_poly.type
_entity_poly.pdbx_seq_one_letter_code
_entity_poly.pdbx_strand_id
1 'polypeptide(L)'
;MLMTACKGTHIEVVFPKVEMQENPEGLATLNPRFSWQLASTMNDLVQHSYQIQVAASEDAFNKEEERIWDSGMVQDDQSVLIPYAGNELLSGETYYWRVKVVTNQGETAWSDVQHWSMALLDQSEWQAKWIGEDALSNPGETAEGNTRLAARYLRKSFTTGKEVKRAMLYISGLGSYEAYLNGQRVSDDVFAPTVSWYPERVYYNVYPVTSLLQKEDNLLGVKLGNGRFFGMRGSDTQVFGLPRLLAQLKIEYNDGTSELIVSDNSWKVSSKGPIIANNEYDGEEYDARLEMEGWNKTGFDDAGWKQADVMDAPGGELTAQPNPNIRVMEEIQPVHITRLEDGKFILDMGQNMVGWLRINNLKGKKDQPVTLRFAELLNPDSTLYLANIRSAKVTDSYTPAADGSFSWEPSFVYHGFRFVEITGLNEQPELSQFTGRVIYDQMETTGQFETSSEVINQIFRNAYWGIRGNYRGMPTDCPQRDERQGWLGDRATGCFGEAFVFNNALLYSKLAQDIEDSQSPEGSVSVVSPRYWTIYNDDVTWPAAWFYAAKMLWQQYGDTAPIKKHYASMKRYLERIQEVSMQDGILTKDT
;
A
#
# COMPACT_ATOMS: atom_id res chain seq x y z
N MET A 1 -7.68 25.98 55.77
CA MET A 1 -6.62 26.25 54.77
C MET A 1 -6.76 25.17 53.71
N LEU A 2 -7.49 25.45 52.63
CA LEU A 2 -7.61 24.57 51.46
C LEU A 2 -6.87 25.29 50.35
N MET A 3 -5.64 24.87 50.08
CA MET A 3 -4.85 25.39 48.98
C MET A 3 -5.40 24.79 47.68
N THR A 4 -6.11 25.59 46.89
CA THR A 4 -6.27 25.33 45.46
C THR A 4 -4.99 25.77 44.78
N ALA A 5 -4.12 24.82 44.43
CA ALA A 5 -3.03 25.09 43.52
C ALA A 5 -3.64 25.60 42.20
N CYS A 6 -3.15 26.72 41.70
CA CYS A 6 -3.39 27.13 40.32
C CYS A 6 -3.07 25.92 39.43
N LYS A 7 -4.08 25.38 38.73
CA LYS A 7 -3.81 24.47 37.61
C LYS A 7 -2.91 25.25 36.65
N GLY A 8 -1.66 24.82 36.54
CA GLY A 8 -0.72 25.41 35.61
C GLY A 8 -1.29 25.40 34.19
N THR A 9 -0.85 26.33 33.39
CA THR A 9 -1.04 26.34 31.94
C THR A 9 -0.50 25.02 31.37
N HIS A 10 -1.39 24.12 30.96
CA HIS A 10 -0.98 22.86 30.35
C HIS A 10 -0.72 23.12 28.88
N ILE A 11 0.56 23.34 28.55
CA ILE A 11 1.07 23.30 27.19
C ILE A 11 1.80 21.97 26.99
N GLU A 12 1.56 21.32 25.88
CA GLU A 12 2.18 20.02 25.58
C GLU A 12 2.40 19.83 24.09
N VAL A 13 3.39 18.99 23.78
CA VAL A 13 3.63 18.51 22.43
C VAL A 13 2.71 17.32 22.18
N VAL A 14 1.98 17.35 21.06
CA VAL A 14 1.08 16.28 20.63
C VAL A 14 1.38 15.88 19.19
N PHE A 15 1.07 14.63 18.85
CA PHE A 15 1.26 14.05 17.51
C PHE A 15 2.67 14.25 16.91
N PRO A 16 3.76 13.91 17.64
CA PRO A 16 5.10 13.88 17.06
C PRO A 16 5.17 12.85 15.91
N LYS A 17 5.70 13.26 14.75
CA LYS A 17 5.82 12.43 13.54
C LYS A 17 7.21 12.57 12.91
N VAL A 18 7.65 11.52 12.20
CA VAL A 18 8.86 11.52 11.35
C VAL A 18 8.42 11.21 9.93
N GLU A 19 8.83 12.02 8.95
CA GLU A 19 8.39 11.89 7.54
C GLU A 19 6.86 11.76 7.43
N MET A 20 6.14 12.59 8.18
CA MET A 20 4.67 12.62 8.29
C MET A 20 4.01 11.34 8.83
N GLN A 21 4.79 10.40 9.38
CA GLN A 21 4.31 9.13 9.92
C GLN A 21 4.57 9.02 11.42
N GLU A 22 3.71 8.28 12.11
CA GLU A 22 3.94 7.87 13.49
C GLU A 22 4.81 6.61 13.47
N ASN A 23 5.95 6.67 14.14
CA ASN A 23 6.90 5.56 14.29
C ASN A 23 7.17 4.74 13.00
N PRO A 24 7.60 5.39 11.90
CA PRO A 24 7.77 4.69 10.62
C PRO A 24 8.91 3.67 10.66
N GLU A 25 8.70 2.58 9.92
CA GLU A 25 9.66 1.48 9.78
C GLU A 25 10.29 1.51 8.39
N GLY A 26 11.62 1.41 8.30
CA GLY A 26 12.33 1.33 7.03
C GLY A 26 12.41 2.63 6.24
N LEU A 27 12.71 3.76 6.89
CA LEU A 27 12.99 5.01 6.18
C LEU A 27 14.33 4.95 5.42
N ALA A 28 14.35 5.37 4.16
CA ALA A 28 15.57 5.44 3.36
C ALA A 28 16.20 6.86 3.29
N THR A 29 15.50 7.89 3.80
CA THR A 29 16.05 9.25 3.82
C THR A 29 17.10 9.40 4.91
N LEU A 30 18.28 9.92 4.56
CA LEU A 30 19.37 10.16 5.51
C LEU A 30 19.13 11.38 6.41
N ASN A 31 18.17 12.24 6.05
CA ASN A 31 17.80 13.43 6.81
C ASN A 31 16.29 13.39 7.09
N PRO A 32 15.80 12.42 7.88
CA PRO A 32 14.38 12.31 8.19
C PRO A 32 13.87 13.59 8.87
N ARG A 33 12.64 13.99 8.54
CA ARG A 33 12.08 15.26 8.95
C ARG A 33 11.06 15.10 10.08
N PHE A 34 11.25 15.84 11.16
CA PHE A 34 10.42 15.83 12.36
C PHE A 34 9.28 16.85 12.25
N SER A 35 8.10 16.47 12.72
CA SER A 35 6.94 17.35 12.85
C SER A 35 6.28 17.15 14.20
N TRP A 36 5.69 18.20 14.75
CA TRP A 36 4.89 18.12 15.98
C TRP A 36 3.81 19.20 16.01
N GLN A 37 2.78 18.95 16.81
CA GLN A 37 1.73 19.92 17.12
C GLN A 37 1.82 20.34 18.58
N LEU A 38 1.20 21.47 18.91
CA LEU A 38 1.11 21.98 20.28
C LEU A 38 -0.35 22.07 20.69
N ALA A 39 -0.65 21.61 21.91
CA ALA A 39 -1.94 21.79 22.54
C ALA A 39 -1.82 22.76 23.73
N SER A 40 -2.79 23.65 23.87
CA SER A 40 -2.93 24.53 25.04
C SER A 40 -4.40 24.77 25.34
N THR A 41 -4.70 24.99 26.62
CA THR A 41 -6.01 25.46 27.08
C THR A 41 -6.20 26.98 26.92
N MET A 42 -5.17 27.72 26.48
CA MET A 42 -5.21 29.17 26.26
C MET A 42 -5.06 29.53 24.78
N ASN A 43 -5.67 30.64 24.38
CA ASN A 43 -5.56 31.20 23.03
C ASN A 43 -4.17 31.81 22.78
N ASP A 44 -3.89 32.11 21.50
CA ASP A 44 -2.69 32.81 21.05
C ASP A 44 -1.38 32.09 21.44
N LEU A 45 -1.37 30.76 21.35
CA LEU A 45 -0.16 29.95 21.55
C LEU A 45 0.78 30.08 20.36
N VAL A 46 2.03 30.45 20.63
CA VAL A 46 3.07 30.63 19.60
C VAL A 46 4.35 29.97 20.07
N GLN A 47 4.95 29.14 19.21
CA GLN A 47 6.29 28.58 19.41
C GLN A 47 7.35 29.68 19.21
N HIS A 48 8.38 29.67 20.04
CA HIS A 48 9.56 30.54 19.89
C HIS A 48 10.85 29.77 19.64
N SER A 49 10.96 28.57 20.21
CA SER A 49 12.12 27.72 20.00
C SER A 49 11.79 26.26 20.30
N TYR A 50 12.62 25.35 19.78
CA TYR A 50 12.50 23.92 20.03
C TYR A 50 13.87 23.29 20.33
N GLN A 51 13.85 22.10 20.93
CA GLN A 51 15.01 21.24 21.08
C GLN A 51 14.62 19.80 20.74
N ILE A 52 15.33 19.19 19.80
CA ILE A 52 15.17 17.78 19.40
C ILE A 52 16.36 17.00 19.92
N GLN A 53 16.09 15.82 20.49
CA GLN A 53 17.12 14.85 20.87
C GLN A 53 16.87 13.52 20.17
N VAL A 54 17.93 12.88 19.71
CA VAL A 54 17.93 11.54 19.10
C VAL A 54 18.94 10.65 19.82
N ALA A 55 18.57 9.39 20.07
CA ALA A 55 19.40 8.40 20.76
C ALA A 55 19.20 6.98 20.19
N ALA A 56 20.12 6.06 20.53
CA ALA A 56 20.07 4.65 20.11
C ALA A 56 19.05 3.81 20.90
N SER A 57 18.59 4.31 22.05
CA SER A 57 17.61 3.68 22.92
C SER A 57 16.92 4.75 23.79
N GLU A 58 15.79 4.41 24.41
CA GLU A 58 15.12 5.32 25.34
C GLU A 58 15.99 5.67 26.55
N ASP A 59 16.71 4.68 27.10
CA ASP A 59 17.56 4.87 28.29
C ASP A 59 18.74 5.83 28.02
N ALA A 60 19.21 5.89 26.77
CA ALA A 60 20.33 6.74 26.36
C ALA A 60 20.03 8.23 26.48
N PHE A 61 18.77 8.66 26.59
CA PHE A 61 18.46 10.08 26.83
C PHE A 61 18.94 10.62 28.18
N ASN A 62 19.15 9.73 29.15
CA ASN A 62 19.59 10.09 30.51
C ASN A 62 21.10 10.32 30.63
N LYS A 63 21.87 10.07 29.57
CA LYS A 63 23.32 10.23 29.51
C LYS A 63 23.70 11.01 28.27
N GLU A 64 24.31 12.18 28.44
CA GLU A 64 24.55 13.09 27.31
C GLU A 64 25.48 12.49 26.27
N GLU A 65 26.45 11.69 26.71
CA GLU A 65 27.43 11.00 25.87
C GLU A 65 26.85 9.86 25.03
N GLU A 66 25.64 9.38 25.33
CA GLU A 66 24.94 8.32 24.57
C GLU A 66 23.91 8.88 23.58
N ARG A 67 23.77 10.22 23.50
CA ARG A 67 22.92 10.87 22.50
C ARG A 67 23.59 10.86 21.13
N ILE A 68 22.82 10.50 20.11
CA ILE A 68 23.26 10.52 18.72
C ILE A 68 23.19 11.94 18.16
N TRP A 69 22.19 12.71 18.59
CA TRP A 69 22.03 14.11 18.22
C TRP A 69 21.27 14.87 19.30
N ASP A 70 21.67 16.13 19.50
CA ASP A 70 20.94 17.12 20.28
C ASP A 70 21.04 18.42 19.50
N SER A 71 19.91 18.97 19.06
CA SER A 71 19.89 20.23 18.30
C SER A 71 20.34 21.42 19.13
N GLY A 72 20.38 21.29 20.46
CA GLY A 72 20.31 22.42 21.37
C GLY A 72 18.99 23.18 21.21
N MET A 73 18.85 24.29 21.93
CA MET A 73 17.69 25.15 21.78
C MET A 73 17.80 25.99 20.50
N VAL A 74 17.00 25.68 19.49
CA VAL A 74 16.96 26.36 18.19
C VAL A 74 15.89 27.45 18.23
N GLN A 75 16.28 28.71 17.99
CA GLN A 75 15.36 29.86 17.94
C GLN A 75 14.63 29.92 16.59
N ASP A 76 13.53 29.18 16.48
CA ASP A 76 12.71 29.04 15.28
C ASP A 76 11.27 28.66 15.67
N ASP A 77 10.29 29.21 14.96
CA ASP A 77 8.86 28.97 15.17
C ASP A 77 8.31 27.81 14.30
N GLN A 78 9.13 27.25 13.41
CA GLN A 78 8.75 26.09 12.59
C GLN A 78 8.60 24.82 13.45
N SER A 79 7.52 24.06 13.20
CA SER A 79 7.22 22.79 13.87
C SER A 79 6.89 21.65 12.89
N VAL A 80 7.12 21.87 11.59
CA VAL A 80 6.71 20.97 10.51
C VAL A 80 7.90 20.69 9.61
N LEU A 81 8.22 19.41 9.43
CA LEU A 81 9.25 18.90 8.52
C LEU A 81 10.67 19.43 8.79
N ILE A 82 11.04 19.56 10.07
CA ILE A 82 12.37 19.96 10.51
C ILE A 82 13.37 18.83 10.22
N PRO A 83 14.38 19.02 9.35
CA PRO A 83 15.29 17.95 8.99
C PRO A 83 16.22 17.56 10.15
N TYR A 84 16.45 16.27 10.28
CA TYR A 84 17.55 15.73 11.07
C TYR A 84 18.88 16.32 10.60
N ALA A 85 19.71 16.76 11.55
CA ALA A 85 21.01 17.37 11.28
C ALA A 85 22.10 16.79 12.21
N GLY A 86 21.92 15.54 12.64
CA GLY A 86 22.85 14.84 13.52
C GLY A 86 23.90 14.02 12.77
N ASN A 87 24.46 13.05 13.48
CA ASN A 87 25.44 12.11 12.94
C ASN A 87 24.84 11.19 11.86
N GLU A 88 25.70 10.58 11.06
CA GLU A 88 25.25 9.67 9.99
C GLU A 88 24.35 8.53 10.53
N LEU A 89 23.22 8.32 9.86
CA LEU A 89 22.28 7.25 10.15
C LEU A 89 22.71 5.97 9.42
N LEU A 90 22.56 4.82 10.08
CA LEU A 90 23.04 3.53 9.61
C LEU A 90 21.88 2.62 9.18
N SER A 91 22.14 1.78 8.19
CA SER A 91 21.17 0.84 7.65
C SER A 91 20.62 -0.12 8.70
N GLY A 92 19.29 -0.29 8.69
CA GLY A 92 18.59 -1.21 9.59
C GLY A 92 18.61 -0.83 11.07
N GLU A 93 19.22 0.29 11.48
CA GLU A 93 19.21 0.72 12.87
C GLU A 93 17.88 1.39 13.26
N THR A 94 17.53 1.31 14.55
CA THR A 94 16.39 2.02 15.14
C THR A 94 16.91 3.21 15.92
N TYR A 95 16.25 4.35 15.75
CA TYR A 95 16.55 5.60 16.43
C TYR A 95 15.34 6.04 17.23
N TYR A 96 15.58 6.57 18.42
CA TYR A 96 14.56 7.11 19.31
C TYR A 96 14.71 8.62 19.35
N TRP A 97 13.61 9.36 19.43
CA TRP A 97 13.64 10.81 19.55
C TRP A 97 12.58 11.36 20.48
N ARG A 98 12.83 12.57 20.95
CA ARG A 98 11.88 13.39 21.70
C ARG A 98 12.11 14.86 21.38
N VAL A 99 11.07 15.67 21.56
CA VAL A 99 11.12 17.11 21.33
C VAL A 99 10.56 17.87 22.52
N LYS A 100 11.12 19.05 22.77
CA LYS A 100 10.63 20.01 23.77
C LYS A 100 10.55 21.38 23.12
N VAL A 101 9.58 22.19 23.53
CA VAL A 101 9.26 23.46 22.89
C VAL A 101 9.14 24.58 23.93
N VAL A 102 9.69 25.75 23.61
CA VAL A 102 9.46 26.99 24.35
C VAL A 102 8.49 27.85 23.57
N THR A 103 7.46 28.33 24.26
CA THR A 103 6.37 29.12 23.70
C THR A 103 6.23 30.45 24.44
N ASN A 104 5.37 31.34 23.96
CA ASN A 104 4.95 32.54 24.70
C ASN A 104 4.18 32.24 26.00
N GLN A 105 3.76 30.98 26.22
CA GLN A 105 3.01 30.53 27.40
C GLN A 105 3.86 29.66 28.35
N GLY A 106 5.17 29.55 28.10
CA GLY A 106 6.11 28.76 28.88
C GLY A 106 6.79 27.65 28.08
N GLU A 107 7.54 26.82 28.78
CA GLU A 107 8.24 25.66 28.22
C GLU A 107 7.40 24.38 28.44
N THR A 108 7.34 23.52 27.43
CA THR A 108 6.69 22.21 27.55
C THR A 108 7.57 21.24 28.34
N ALA A 109 6.98 20.15 28.85
CA ALA A 109 7.77 18.96 29.11
C ALA A 109 8.36 18.40 27.79
N TRP A 110 9.30 17.46 27.89
CA TRP A 110 9.64 16.62 26.74
C TRP A 110 8.39 15.86 26.27
N SER A 111 8.24 15.68 24.96
CA SER A 111 7.26 14.77 24.39
C SER A 111 7.51 13.34 24.89
N ASP A 112 6.50 12.48 24.73
CA ASP A 112 6.72 11.04 24.76
C ASP A 112 7.80 10.67 23.74
N VAL A 113 8.60 9.66 24.09
CA VAL A 113 9.65 9.14 23.21
C VAL A 113 9.00 8.42 22.03
N GLN A 114 9.41 8.80 20.83
CA GLN A 114 9.02 8.17 19.57
C GLN A 114 10.25 7.51 18.94
N HIS A 115 10.05 6.76 17.87
CA HIS A 115 11.14 6.09 17.16
C HIS A 115 10.94 6.09 15.65
N TRP A 116 11.96 5.65 14.93
CA TRP A 116 11.85 5.17 13.55
C TRP A 116 12.96 4.14 13.30
N SER A 117 12.81 3.32 12.27
CA SER A 117 13.92 2.49 11.79
C SER A 117 14.36 2.88 10.38
N MET A 118 15.64 2.65 10.11
CA MET A 118 16.24 2.84 8.79
C MET A 118 16.04 1.61 7.91
N ALA A 119 15.88 1.84 6.62
CA ALA A 119 15.87 0.80 5.60
C ALA A 119 17.29 0.24 5.36
N LEU A 120 17.46 -0.60 4.35
CA LEU A 120 18.78 -0.84 3.75
C LEU A 120 19.09 0.34 2.84
N LEU A 121 20.18 1.07 3.14
CA LEU A 121 20.54 2.32 2.48
C LEU A 121 21.37 2.10 1.21
N ASP A 122 22.07 0.97 1.12
CA ASP A 122 22.85 0.59 -0.05
C ASP A 122 22.36 -0.75 -0.61
N GLN A 123 22.25 -0.83 -1.94
CA GLN A 123 21.80 -2.04 -2.63
C GLN A 123 22.72 -3.25 -2.39
N SER A 124 24.02 -3.01 -2.14
CA SER A 124 24.99 -4.06 -1.85
C SER A 124 24.76 -4.76 -0.50
N GLU A 125 23.90 -4.20 0.37
CA GLU A 125 23.50 -4.84 1.64
C GLU A 125 22.48 -5.96 1.46
N TRP A 126 21.86 -6.06 0.28
CA TRP A 126 21.03 -7.20 -0.06
C TRP A 126 21.90 -8.42 -0.37
N GLN A 127 21.71 -9.48 0.41
CA GLN A 127 22.29 -10.79 0.16
C GLN A 127 21.25 -11.78 -0.40
N ALA A 128 19.97 -11.38 -0.35
CA ALA A 128 18.86 -12.11 -0.91
C ALA A 128 18.88 -12.09 -2.44
N LYS A 129 18.36 -13.17 -3.02
CA LYS A 129 18.18 -13.36 -4.46
C LYS A 129 16.69 -13.30 -4.80
N TRP A 130 16.39 -12.79 -5.98
CA TRP A 130 15.05 -12.94 -6.56
C TRP A 130 14.78 -14.42 -6.82
N ILE A 131 13.64 -14.91 -6.31
CA ILE A 131 13.23 -16.31 -6.48
C ILE A 131 11.76 -16.44 -6.86
N GLY A 132 11.39 -17.54 -7.51
CA GLY A 132 10.01 -17.81 -7.90
C GLY A 132 9.83 -19.18 -8.53
N GLU A 133 8.78 -19.31 -9.35
CA GLU A 133 8.62 -20.42 -10.28
C GLU A 133 8.63 -19.84 -11.69
N ASP A 134 9.72 -20.06 -12.43
CA ASP A 134 9.98 -19.43 -13.73
C ASP A 134 9.35 -20.21 -14.89
N ALA A 135 8.07 -20.57 -14.72
CA ALA A 135 7.30 -21.28 -15.73
C ALA A 135 5.78 -21.11 -15.56
N LEU A 136 5.07 -21.29 -16.68
CA LEU A 136 3.65 -21.59 -16.72
C LEU A 136 3.45 -23.10 -16.50
N SER A 137 3.26 -23.50 -15.24
CA SER A 137 3.30 -24.90 -14.78
C SER A 137 1.91 -25.56 -14.69
N ASN A 138 0.83 -24.82 -14.88
CA ASN A 138 -0.54 -25.34 -14.73
C ASN A 138 -1.33 -25.30 -16.05
N PRO A 139 -2.25 -26.26 -16.28
CA PRO A 139 -3.15 -26.22 -17.43
C PRO A 139 -3.96 -24.92 -17.48
N GLY A 140 -4.05 -24.33 -18.67
CA GLY A 140 -4.80 -23.09 -18.90
C GLY A 140 -4.08 -21.80 -18.47
N GLU A 141 -2.86 -21.88 -17.94
CA GLU A 141 -2.05 -20.68 -17.74
C GLU A 141 -1.63 -20.06 -19.08
N THR A 142 -1.71 -18.74 -19.18
CA THR A 142 -1.37 -17.98 -20.39
C THR A 142 -0.95 -16.56 -20.04
N ALA A 143 0.03 -16.03 -20.77
CA ALA A 143 0.41 -14.63 -20.77
C ALA A 143 -0.20 -13.85 -21.96
N GLU A 144 -0.97 -14.52 -22.83
CA GLU A 144 -1.60 -13.95 -24.02
C GLU A 144 -3.08 -13.64 -23.78
N GLY A 145 -3.60 -12.60 -24.43
CA GLY A 145 -5.01 -12.21 -24.34
C GLY A 145 -5.40 -11.85 -22.90
N ASN A 146 -6.40 -12.53 -22.34
CA ASN A 146 -6.71 -12.45 -20.92
C ASN A 146 -5.74 -13.35 -20.14
N THR A 147 -4.78 -12.74 -19.46
CA THR A 147 -3.75 -13.48 -18.75
C THR A 147 -4.35 -14.29 -17.59
N ARG A 148 -3.80 -15.49 -17.39
CA ARG A 148 -4.25 -16.42 -16.36
C ARG A 148 -3.04 -17.11 -15.75
N LEU A 149 -2.84 -16.95 -14.45
CA LEU A 149 -1.72 -17.55 -13.72
C LEU A 149 -2.15 -17.85 -12.28
N ALA A 150 -1.83 -19.04 -11.78
CA ALA A 150 -2.08 -19.42 -10.39
C ALA A 150 -1.16 -18.65 -9.42
N ALA A 151 -1.58 -18.49 -8.17
CA ALA A 151 -0.70 -17.92 -7.15
C ALA A 151 0.53 -18.82 -6.91
N ARG A 152 1.66 -18.22 -6.53
CA ARG A 152 2.88 -18.95 -6.18
C ARG A 152 3.07 -18.96 -4.67
N TYR A 153 3.25 -20.12 -4.07
CA TYR A 153 3.46 -20.30 -2.63
C TYR A 153 4.92 -20.67 -2.41
N LEU A 154 5.63 -19.89 -1.59
CA LEU A 154 7.03 -20.07 -1.28
C LEU A 154 7.23 -20.26 0.22
N ARG A 155 8.09 -21.18 0.65
CA ARG A 155 8.40 -21.38 2.06
C ARG A 155 9.86 -21.70 2.32
N LYS A 156 10.38 -21.27 3.48
CA LYS A 156 11.67 -21.66 4.02
C LYS A 156 11.58 -21.86 5.54
N SER A 157 12.00 -23.04 5.99
CA SER A 157 12.27 -23.28 7.40
C SER A 157 13.66 -22.75 7.78
N PHE A 158 13.79 -22.33 9.02
CA PHE A 158 15.06 -21.95 9.62
C PHE A 158 14.97 -22.14 11.13
N THR A 159 16.11 -22.15 11.81
CA THR A 159 16.18 -22.33 13.26
C THR A 159 16.79 -21.10 13.89
N THR A 160 16.20 -20.59 14.96
CA THR A 160 16.84 -19.62 15.84
C THR A 160 17.32 -20.38 17.08
N GLY A 161 18.55 -20.13 17.54
CA GLY A 161 19.14 -20.88 18.67
C GLY A 161 19.39 -20.03 19.93
N LYS A 162 19.18 -18.72 19.81
CA LYS A 162 19.56 -17.71 20.78
C LYS A 162 18.37 -16.82 21.11
N GLU A 163 18.45 -16.12 22.23
CA GLU A 163 17.44 -15.15 22.63
C GLU A 163 17.46 -13.94 21.68
N VAL A 164 16.37 -13.76 20.94
CA VAL A 164 16.20 -12.70 19.94
C VAL A 164 15.98 -11.37 20.65
N LYS A 165 16.79 -10.37 20.28
CA LYS A 165 16.64 -8.97 20.67
C LYS A 165 15.67 -8.25 19.73
N ARG A 166 15.86 -8.42 18.43
CA ARG A 166 15.09 -7.75 17.37
C ARG A 166 15.10 -8.58 16.09
N ALA A 167 14.02 -8.54 15.32
CA ALA A 167 14.00 -9.10 13.98
C ALA A 167 13.21 -8.21 13.01
N MET A 168 13.81 -7.93 11.85
CA MET A 168 13.23 -7.09 10.79
C MET A 168 13.19 -7.87 9.47
N LEU A 169 12.02 -7.91 8.82
CA LEU A 169 11.84 -8.50 7.49
C LEU A 169 11.81 -7.39 6.43
N TYR A 170 12.77 -7.44 5.51
CA TYR A 170 12.82 -6.63 4.30
C TYR A 170 12.30 -7.49 3.14
N ILE A 171 11.21 -7.08 2.48
CA ILE A 171 10.50 -7.94 1.53
C ILE A 171 9.89 -7.18 0.36
N SER A 172 10.03 -7.76 -0.84
CA SER A 172 9.35 -7.31 -2.06
C SER A 172 8.85 -8.54 -2.83
N GLY A 173 7.53 -8.62 -3.02
CA GLY A 173 6.91 -9.58 -3.92
C GLY A 173 6.37 -8.88 -5.16
N LEU A 174 6.97 -9.12 -6.32
CA LEU A 174 6.54 -8.49 -7.56
C LEU A 174 5.23 -9.10 -8.05
N GLY A 175 4.28 -8.22 -8.35
CA GLY A 175 2.87 -8.54 -8.50
C GLY A 175 2.15 -8.08 -7.25
N SER A 176 2.03 -8.96 -6.28
CA SER A 176 1.67 -8.63 -4.90
C SER A 176 2.02 -9.81 -3.98
N TYR A 177 2.08 -9.61 -2.67
CA TYR A 177 2.33 -10.72 -1.73
C TYR A 177 1.51 -10.65 -0.44
N GLU A 178 1.39 -11.82 0.18
CA GLU A 178 1.05 -11.97 1.60
C GLU A 178 2.16 -12.79 2.28
N ALA A 179 2.74 -12.26 3.35
CA ALA A 179 3.80 -12.92 4.11
C ALA A 179 3.30 -13.45 5.46
N TYR A 180 3.84 -14.60 5.86
CA TYR A 180 3.51 -15.30 7.08
C TYR A 180 4.77 -15.75 7.81
N LEU A 181 4.84 -15.54 9.12
CA LEU A 181 5.85 -16.13 9.98
C LEU A 181 5.16 -17.03 11.00
N ASN A 182 5.49 -18.32 10.98
CA ASN A 182 4.92 -19.33 11.89
C ASN A 182 3.37 -19.39 11.86
N GLY A 183 2.80 -19.25 10.67
CA GLY A 183 1.35 -19.27 10.43
C GLY A 183 0.63 -17.96 10.76
N GLN A 184 1.30 -16.95 11.30
CA GLN A 184 0.74 -15.62 11.56
C GLN A 184 1.08 -14.67 10.40
N ARG A 185 0.12 -13.84 9.98
CA ARG A 185 0.39 -12.80 8.97
C ARG A 185 1.42 -11.81 9.52
N VAL A 186 2.36 -11.40 8.67
CA VAL A 186 3.37 -10.38 9.00
C VAL A 186 2.72 -8.99 9.12
N SER A 187 1.71 -8.71 8.30
CA SER A 187 0.99 -7.44 8.27
C SER A 187 -0.46 -7.64 7.80
N ASP A 188 -1.30 -6.65 8.08
CA ASP A 188 -2.67 -6.54 7.52
C ASP A 188 -2.70 -5.82 6.15
N ASP A 189 -1.53 -5.46 5.63
CA ASP A 189 -1.37 -4.86 4.31
C ASP A 189 -1.85 -5.82 3.21
N VAL A 190 -2.49 -5.26 2.18
CA VAL A 190 -2.95 -6.00 1.00
C VAL A 190 -2.36 -5.36 -0.24
N PHE A 191 -2.09 -6.19 -1.26
CA PHE A 191 -1.43 -5.78 -2.51
C PHE A 191 -0.07 -5.11 -2.31
N ALA A 192 0.64 -5.42 -1.22
CA ALA A 192 2.00 -4.96 -0.99
C ALA A 192 2.97 -5.62 -2.00
N PRO A 193 4.09 -4.96 -2.37
CA PRO A 193 4.38 -3.55 -2.12
C PRO A 193 3.55 -2.65 -3.05
N THR A 194 3.58 -1.33 -2.82
CA THR A 194 2.91 -0.37 -3.70
C THR A 194 3.40 -0.50 -5.15
N VAL A 195 2.49 -0.20 -6.09
CA VAL A 195 2.75 -0.29 -7.54
C VAL A 195 3.82 0.71 -7.98
N SER A 196 4.56 0.42 -9.04
CA SER A 196 5.60 1.28 -9.60
C SER A 196 5.84 0.95 -11.07
N TRP A 197 6.58 1.79 -11.78
CA TRP A 197 7.14 1.39 -13.06
C TRP A 197 8.38 0.52 -12.82
N TYR A 198 8.16 -0.80 -12.73
CA TYR A 198 9.17 -1.79 -12.30
C TYR A 198 10.55 -1.74 -13.00
N PRO A 199 10.67 -1.36 -14.28
CA PRO A 199 11.97 -1.22 -14.94
C PRO A 199 12.85 -0.09 -14.37
N GLU A 200 12.25 0.93 -13.75
CA GLU A 200 12.98 2.06 -13.15
C GLU A 200 13.04 1.95 -11.62
N ARG A 201 11.97 1.42 -11.00
CA ARG A 201 11.87 1.37 -9.53
C ARG A 201 11.08 0.17 -9.04
N VAL A 202 11.58 -0.44 -7.96
CA VAL A 202 10.91 -1.54 -7.27
C VAL A 202 10.83 -1.25 -5.79
N TYR A 203 9.62 -1.16 -5.27
CA TYR A 203 9.42 -0.93 -3.85
C TYR A 203 9.59 -2.21 -3.02
N TYR A 204 10.12 -2.06 -1.81
CA TYR A 204 10.13 -3.09 -0.78
C TYR A 204 9.59 -2.53 0.55
N ASN A 205 9.03 -3.42 1.37
CA ASN A 205 8.52 -3.10 2.70
C ASN A 205 9.49 -3.58 3.78
N VAL A 206 9.40 -2.96 4.95
CA VAL A 206 10.17 -3.32 6.14
C VAL A 206 9.20 -3.55 7.29
N TYR A 207 9.24 -4.73 7.90
CA TYR A 207 8.35 -5.08 9.00
C TYR A 207 9.11 -5.55 10.23
N PRO A 208 8.80 -5.02 11.43
CA PRO A 208 9.25 -5.63 12.68
C PRO A 208 8.51 -6.95 12.89
N VAL A 209 9.25 -8.05 13.05
CA VAL A 209 8.71 -9.40 13.18
C VAL A 209 9.21 -10.14 14.43
N THR A 210 9.86 -9.43 15.35
CA THR A 210 10.39 -9.97 16.61
C THR A 210 9.36 -10.80 17.37
N SER A 211 8.13 -10.30 17.50
CA SER A 211 7.04 -10.95 18.24
C SER A 211 6.46 -12.20 17.56
N LEU A 212 6.76 -12.42 16.28
CA LEU A 212 6.27 -13.55 15.49
C LEU A 212 7.25 -14.74 15.49
N LEU A 213 8.49 -14.52 15.93
CA LEU A 213 9.50 -15.56 16.02
C LEU A 213 9.24 -16.51 17.18
N GLN A 214 9.54 -17.79 16.94
CA GLN A 214 9.61 -18.83 17.94
C GLN A 214 11.06 -19.06 18.36
N LYS A 215 11.25 -19.72 19.51
CA LYS A 215 12.57 -19.94 20.11
C LYS A 215 13.46 -20.91 19.32
N GLU A 216 12.87 -21.81 18.53
CA GLU A 216 13.58 -22.88 17.82
C GLU A 216 13.22 -22.86 16.33
N ASP A 217 12.42 -23.84 15.88
CA ASP A 217 12.02 -23.99 14.50
C ASP A 217 11.06 -22.86 14.10
N ASN A 218 11.41 -22.17 13.03
CA ASN A 218 10.63 -21.11 12.44
C ASN A 218 10.37 -21.41 10.96
N LEU A 219 9.30 -20.82 10.42
CA LEU A 219 8.99 -20.88 9.01
C LEU A 219 8.48 -19.55 8.48
N LEU A 220 9.18 -19.02 7.47
CA LEU A 220 8.71 -17.91 6.66
C LEU A 220 8.01 -18.47 5.42
N GLY A 221 6.73 -18.10 5.25
CA GLY A 221 5.91 -18.45 4.09
C GLY A 221 5.45 -17.19 3.36
N VAL A 222 5.45 -17.21 2.03
CA VAL A 222 5.00 -16.10 1.20
C VAL A 222 4.10 -16.62 0.09
N LYS A 223 2.95 -15.98 -0.09
CA LYS A 223 2.02 -16.21 -1.19
C LYS A 223 2.14 -15.03 -2.16
N LEU A 224 2.40 -15.27 -3.44
CA LEU A 224 2.53 -14.26 -4.47
C LEU A 224 1.31 -14.26 -5.41
N GLY A 225 0.77 -13.08 -5.66
CA GLY A 225 -0.23 -12.79 -6.68
C GLY A 225 0.38 -12.18 -7.93
N ASN A 226 -0.40 -12.12 -9.00
CA ASN A 226 0.02 -11.63 -10.31
C ASN A 226 0.22 -10.11 -10.31
N GLY A 227 -0.71 -9.40 -9.64
CA GLY A 227 -0.75 -7.95 -9.57
C GLY A 227 -0.53 -7.28 -10.93
N ARG A 228 0.23 -6.18 -10.94
CA ARG A 228 0.58 -5.44 -12.15
C ARG A 228 1.89 -5.92 -12.81
N PHE A 229 2.59 -6.88 -12.20
CA PHE A 229 3.85 -7.39 -12.72
C PHE A 229 3.63 -8.44 -13.82
N PHE A 230 2.70 -9.38 -13.56
CA PHE A 230 2.13 -10.25 -14.59
C PHE A 230 0.82 -9.64 -15.10
N GLY A 231 0.96 -8.63 -15.97
CA GLY A 231 -0.13 -7.75 -16.42
C GLY A 231 -1.42 -8.46 -16.86
N MET A 232 -2.55 -7.77 -16.75
CA MET A 232 -3.90 -8.35 -16.88
C MET A 232 -4.27 -8.70 -18.33
N ARG A 233 -3.63 -8.07 -19.31
CA ARG A 233 -3.85 -8.25 -20.75
C ARG A 233 -2.52 -8.35 -21.50
N GLY A 234 -2.40 -9.30 -22.42
CA GLY A 234 -1.16 -9.55 -23.17
C GLY A 234 -0.87 -8.59 -24.35
N SER A 235 -1.77 -7.63 -24.66
CA SER A 235 -1.61 -6.70 -25.80
C SER A 235 -1.46 -5.23 -25.40
N ASP A 236 -2.30 -4.76 -24.47
CA ASP A 236 -2.45 -3.33 -24.18
C ASP A 236 -1.83 -2.92 -22.83
N THR A 237 -1.58 -3.88 -21.94
CA THR A 237 -0.91 -3.66 -20.65
C THR A 237 0.46 -4.31 -20.65
N GLN A 238 1.46 -3.63 -20.08
CA GLN A 238 2.78 -4.19 -19.93
C GLN A 238 2.77 -5.47 -19.06
N VAL A 239 3.35 -6.54 -19.59
CA VAL A 239 3.72 -7.74 -18.81
C VAL A 239 5.23 -7.68 -18.59
N PHE A 240 5.66 -7.67 -17.33
CA PHE A 240 7.08 -7.53 -16.96
C PHE A 240 7.74 -8.89 -16.74
N GLY A 241 6.98 -9.85 -16.23
CA GLY A 241 7.43 -11.22 -16.00
C GLY A 241 6.54 -11.97 -15.04
N LEU A 242 6.98 -13.16 -14.64
CA LEU A 242 6.30 -13.98 -13.63
C LEU A 242 6.55 -13.44 -12.21
N PRO A 243 5.58 -13.59 -11.28
CA PRO A 243 5.71 -13.17 -9.89
C PRO A 243 6.97 -13.74 -9.23
N ARG A 244 7.68 -12.90 -8.47
CA ARG A 244 8.96 -13.26 -7.84
C ARG A 244 9.15 -12.53 -6.51
N LEU A 245 9.91 -13.15 -5.61
CA LEU A 245 10.15 -12.73 -4.24
C LEU A 245 11.61 -12.34 -4.03
N LEU A 246 11.82 -11.21 -3.35
CA LEU A 246 13.05 -10.86 -2.66
C LEU A 246 12.72 -10.73 -1.17
N ALA A 247 13.38 -11.50 -0.31
CA ALA A 247 13.16 -11.45 1.13
C ALA A 247 14.46 -11.61 1.91
N GLN A 248 14.70 -10.72 2.87
CA GLN A 248 15.82 -10.77 3.79
C GLN A 248 15.30 -10.51 5.20
N LEU A 249 15.40 -11.51 6.07
CA LEU A 249 15.08 -11.39 7.49
C LEU A 249 16.39 -11.24 8.28
N LYS A 250 16.57 -10.10 8.95
CA LYS A 250 17.68 -9.85 9.87
C LYS A 250 17.24 -10.13 11.29
N ILE A 251 17.93 -11.01 11.99
CA ILE A 251 17.70 -11.35 13.39
C ILE A 251 18.92 -10.90 14.19
N GLU A 252 18.68 -10.12 15.22
CA GLU A 252 19.69 -9.64 16.16
C GLU A 252 19.45 -10.29 17.52
N TYR A 253 20.52 -10.74 18.16
CA TYR A 253 20.46 -11.48 19.41
C TYR A 253 20.97 -10.65 20.60
N ASN A 254 20.57 -11.03 21.81
CA ASN A 254 20.99 -10.34 23.04
C ASN A 254 22.51 -10.45 23.32
N ASP A 255 23.20 -11.41 22.70
CA ASP A 255 24.66 -11.56 22.78
C ASP A 255 25.43 -10.64 21.81
N GLY A 256 24.73 -9.81 21.04
CA GLY A 256 25.31 -8.88 20.07
C GLY A 256 25.59 -9.47 18.69
N THR A 257 25.34 -10.77 18.47
CA THR A 257 25.45 -11.39 17.14
C THR A 257 24.18 -11.19 16.32
N SER A 258 24.28 -11.41 15.01
CA SER A 258 23.13 -11.37 14.09
C SER A 258 23.16 -12.51 13.08
N GLU A 259 22.00 -12.79 12.51
CA GLU A 259 21.77 -13.82 11.48
C GLU A 259 20.89 -13.27 10.36
N LEU A 260 21.13 -13.75 9.13
CA LEU A 260 20.33 -13.42 7.96
C LEU A 260 19.66 -14.67 7.40
N ILE A 261 18.34 -14.61 7.23
CA ILE A 261 17.58 -15.61 6.48
C ILE A 261 17.15 -14.97 5.16
N VAL A 262 17.68 -15.47 4.05
CA VAL A 262 17.54 -14.84 2.73
C VAL A 262 16.72 -15.70 1.76
N SER A 263 16.09 -15.04 0.79
CA SER A 263 15.53 -15.67 -0.40
C SER A 263 16.64 -16.19 -1.31
N ASP A 264 16.62 -17.49 -1.59
CA ASP A 264 17.61 -18.21 -2.39
C ASP A 264 17.00 -19.55 -2.88
N ASN A 265 17.80 -20.36 -3.58
CA ASN A 265 17.36 -21.65 -4.11
C ASN A 265 17.10 -22.73 -3.03
N SER A 266 17.31 -22.43 -1.74
CA SER A 266 16.94 -23.35 -0.65
C SER A 266 15.44 -23.28 -0.34
N TRP A 267 14.74 -22.26 -0.84
CA TRP A 267 13.29 -22.15 -0.69
C TRP A 267 12.57 -23.22 -1.49
N LYS A 268 11.40 -23.60 -1.00
CA LYS A 268 10.45 -24.46 -1.71
C LYS A 268 9.36 -23.61 -2.35
N VAL A 269 8.91 -24.01 -3.53
CA VAL A 269 7.83 -23.35 -4.28
C VAL A 269 6.77 -24.33 -4.77
N SER A 270 5.52 -23.89 -4.79
CA SER A 270 4.39 -24.60 -5.40
C SER A 270 3.40 -23.63 -6.03
N SER A 271 2.93 -23.94 -7.24
CA SER A 271 1.77 -23.33 -7.88
C SER A 271 0.51 -24.21 -7.82
N LYS A 272 0.52 -25.27 -6.99
CA LYS A 272 -0.59 -26.24 -6.87
C LYS A 272 -1.52 -25.94 -5.69
N GLY A 273 -1.51 -24.70 -5.22
CA GLY A 273 -2.39 -24.23 -4.15
C GLY A 273 -3.79 -23.85 -4.63
N PRO A 274 -4.64 -23.36 -3.72
CA PRO A 274 -6.06 -23.15 -4.01
C PRO A 274 -6.37 -21.96 -4.92
N ILE A 275 -5.53 -20.92 -4.99
CA ILE A 275 -5.73 -19.82 -5.93
C ILE A 275 -5.19 -20.23 -7.31
N ILE A 276 -6.08 -20.75 -8.16
CA ILE A 276 -5.72 -21.29 -9.48
C ILE A 276 -5.67 -20.21 -10.57
N ALA A 277 -6.26 -19.05 -10.33
CA ALA A 277 -6.09 -17.83 -11.11
C ALA A 277 -6.41 -16.59 -10.27
N ASN A 278 -5.68 -15.50 -10.53
CA ASN A 278 -6.00 -14.18 -10.01
C ASN A 278 -5.65 -13.13 -11.06
N ASN A 279 -6.57 -12.25 -11.42
CA ASN A 279 -6.33 -11.21 -12.40
C ASN A 279 -7.15 -10.00 -11.96
N GLU A 280 -6.50 -8.84 -11.79
CA GLU A 280 -7.14 -7.66 -11.21
C GLU A 280 -8.45 -7.27 -11.92
N TYR A 281 -8.55 -7.48 -13.24
CA TYR A 281 -9.75 -7.19 -14.02
C TYR A 281 -10.76 -8.34 -14.04
N ASP A 282 -10.29 -9.59 -14.07
CA ASP A 282 -11.16 -10.74 -14.30
C ASP A 282 -11.69 -11.34 -12.99
N GLY A 283 -10.94 -11.25 -11.89
CA GLY A 283 -11.26 -11.81 -10.56
C GLY A 283 -10.39 -13.01 -10.14
N GLU A 284 -10.76 -13.66 -9.05
CA GLU A 284 -10.03 -14.78 -8.44
C GLU A 284 -10.80 -16.10 -8.54
N GLU A 285 -10.13 -17.14 -9.01
CA GLU A 285 -10.63 -18.52 -9.01
C GLU A 285 -9.94 -19.30 -7.88
N TYR A 286 -10.74 -19.75 -6.92
CA TYR A 286 -10.30 -20.49 -5.75
C TYR A 286 -10.89 -21.91 -5.74
N ASP A 287 -10.03 -22.92 -5.64
CA ASP A 287 -10.41 -24.33 -5.50
C ASP A 287 -9.99 -24.86 -4.13
N ALA A 288 -10.95 -24.98 -3.22
CA ALA A 288 -10.69 -25.40 -1.85
C ALA A 288 -10.18 -26.85 -1.74
N ARG A 289 -10.35 -27.66 -2.80
CA ARG A 289 -9.82 -29.04 -2.84
C ARG A 289 -8.30 -29.06 -2.88
N LEU A 290 -7.67 -27.93 -3.24
CA LEU A 290 -6.23 -27.75 -3.34
C LEU A 290 -5.65 -27.01 -2.12
N GLU A 291 -6.43 -26.82 -1.06
CA GLU A 291 -5.93 -26.20 0.17
C GLU A 291 -4.77 -27.00 0.77
N MET A 292 -3.70 -26.28 1.10
CA MET A 292 -2.48 -26.82 1.69
C MET A 292 -2.46 -26.45 3.17
N GLU A 293 -3.34 -27.05 3.97
CA GLU A 293 -3.47 -26.70 5.39
C GLU A 293 -2.11 -26.78 6.12
N GLY A 294 -1.73 -25.69 6.80
CA GLY A 294 -0.47 -25.61 7.53
C GLY A 294 0.79 -25.36 6.69
N TRP A 295 0.69 -25.11 5.38
CA TRP A 295 1.86 -24.84 4.50
C TRP A 295 2.79 -23.74 5.02
N ASN A 296 2.23 -22.76 5.73
CA ASN A 296 2.91 -21.62 6.33
C ASN A 296 3.33 -21.84 7.79
N LYS A 297 3.33 -23.09 8.28
CA LYS A 297 3.85 -23.51 9.59
C LYS A 297 4.97 -24.53 9.43
N THR A 298 5.74 -24.72 10.50
CA THR A 298 6.68 -25.85 10.61
C THR A 298 5.90 -27.17 10.64
N GLY A 299 6.54 -28.28 10.22
CA GLY A 299 5.93 -29.61 10.24
C GLY A 299 5.01 -29.98 9.05
N PHE A 300 4.72 -29.05 8.14
CA PHE A 300 4.05 -29.38 6.88
C PHE A 300 4.98 -30.15 5.91
N ASP A 301 4.46 -31.24 5.34
CA ASP A 301 5.14 -32.07 4.35
C ASP A 301 5.18 -31.40 2.97
N ASP A 302 6.33 -30.85 2.62
CA ASP A 302 6.61 -30.22 1.32
C ASP A 302 7.48 -31.08 0.40
N ALA A 303 7.53 -32.41 0.61
CA ALA A 303 8.30 -33.30 -0.25
C ALA A 303 7.89 -33.21 -1.73
N GLY A 304 6.62 -32.88 -2.00
CA GLY A 304 6.09 -32.64 -3.35
C GLY A 304 6.37 -31.24 -3.93
N TRP A 305 6.93 -30.31 -3.15
CA TRP A 305 7.24 -28.95 -3.61
C TRP A 305 8.60 -28.91 -4.31
N LYS A 306 8.67 -28.09 -5.35
CA LYS A 306 9.90 -27.85 -6.11
C LYS A 306 10.84 -26.95 -5.31
N GLN A 307 12.13 -26.95 -5.64
CA GLN A 307 13.00 -25.84 -5.23
C GLN A 307 12.62 -24.59 -6.03
N ALA A 308 12.74 -23.43 -5.39
CA ALA A 308 12.50 -22.16 -6.07
C ALA A 308 13.61 -21.87 -7.10
N ASP A 309 13.20 -21.35 -8.26
CA ASP A 309 14.13 -20.89 -9.27
C ASP A 309 14.75 -19.57 -8.83
N VAL A 310 16.04 -19.38 -9.08
CA VAL A 310 16.67 -18.05 -8.95
C VAL A 310 16.35 -17.29 -10.23
N MET A 311 15.74 -16.13 -10.09
CA MET A 311 15.25 -15.31 -11.21
C MET A 311 16.08 -14.04 -11.35
N ASP A 312 16.05 -13.46 -12.54
CA ASP A 312 16.70 -12.17 -12.79
C ASP A 312 16.03 -11.05 -11.99
N ALA A 313 16.81 -10.03 -11.65
CA ALA A 313 16.27 -8.80 -11.08
C ALA A 313 15.37 -8.08 -12.11
N PRO A 314 14.28 -7.43 -11.67
CA PRO A 314 13.31 -6.75 -12.55
C PRO A 314 13.82 -5.46 -13.22
N GLY A 315 15.09 -5.10 -13.04
CA GLY A 315 15.74 -3.92 -13.61
C GLY A 315 15.76 -2.70 -12.68
N GLY A 316 14.60 -2.31 -12.14
CA GLY A 316 14.46 -1.07 -11.37
C GLY A 316 15.20 -1.03 -10.04
N GLU A 317 15.43 0.20 -9.58
CA GLU A 317 16.10 0.49 -8.30
C GLU A 317 15.29 -0.01 -7.11
N LEU A 318 15.89 -0.86 -6.27
CA LEU A 318 15.28 -1.28 -5.01
C LEU A 318 15.15 -0.08 -4.05
N THR A 319 13.91 0.30 -3.75
CA THR A 319 13.59 1.50 -2.98
C THR A 319 12.70 1.16 -1.79
N ALA A 320 13.00 1.65 -0.60
CA ALA A 320 12.09 1.50 0.53
C ALA A 320 10.79 2.26 0.26
N GLN A 321 9.65 1.64 0.53
CA GLN A 321 8.36 2.23 0.22
C GLN A 321 8.12 3.53 1.03
N PRO A 322 7.83 4.67 0.38
CA PRO A 322 7.71 5.96 1.08
C PRO A 322 6.31 6.22 1.68
N ASN A 323 5.29 5.47 1.26
CA ASN A 323 3.90 5.63 1.66
C ASN A 323 3.36 4.36 2.35
N PRO A 324 2.34 4.46 3.20
CA PRO A 324 1.64 3.28 3.72
C PRO A 324 1.05 2.40 2.60
N ASN A 325 0.90 1.10 2.87
CA ASN A 325 0.23 0.16 1.97
C ASN A 325 -1.29 0.30 1.98
N ILE A 326 -1.95 -0.41 1.07
CA ILE A 326 -3.41 -0.59 1.07
C ILE A 326 -3.81 -1.53 2.22
N ARG A 327 -4.93 -1.24 2.88
CA ARG A 327 -5.54 -2.11 3.90
C ARG A 327 -7.04 -2.22 3.71
N VAL A 328 -7.67 -3.16 4.40
CA VAL A 328 -9.12 -3.10 4.64
C VAL A 328 -9.38 -2.02 5.69
N MET A 329 -9.91 -0.89 5.23
CA MET A 329 -10.10 0.30 6.04
C MET A 329 -11.48 0.33 6.68
N GLU A 330 -12.48 -0.26 6.02
CA GLU A 330 -13.85 -0.32 6.54
C GLU A 330 -14.52 -1.65 6.14
N GLU A 331 -15.42 -2.12 7.00
CA GLU A 331 -16.34 -3.22 6.69
C GLU A 331 -17.76 -2.67 6.52
N ILE A 332 -18.45 -3.10 5.47
CA ILE A 332 -19.86 -2.73 5.24
C ILE A 332 -20.74 -3.98 5.14
N GLN A 333 -21.94 -3.89 5.70
CA GLN A 333 -22.92 -4.97 5.65
C GLN A 333 -23.88 -4.75 4.48
N PRO A 334 -24.22 -5.79 3.71
CA PRO A 334 -25.22 -5.67 2.67
C PRO A 334 -26.59 -5.34 3.27
N VAL A 335 -27.40 -4.62 2.50
CA VAL A 335 -28.70 -4.11 2.94
C VAL A 335 -29.89 -4.89 2.37
N HIS A 336 -29.70 -5.60 1.25
CA HIS A 336 -30.78 -6.34 0.60
C HIS A 336 -30.29 -7.52 -0.24
N ILE A 337 -31.11 -8.58 -0.33
CA ILE A 337 -30.93 -9.71 -1.26
C ILE A 337 -32.22 -9.92 -2.02
N THR A 338 -32.14 -9.95 -3.34
CA THR A 338 -33.26 -10.27 -4.24
C THR A 338 -32.99 -11.58 -4.95
N ARG A 339 -33.98 -12.47 -4.99
CA ARG A 339 -33.93 -13.69 -5.82
C ARG A 339 -34.57 -13.40 -7.18
N LEU A 340 -33.84 -13.68 -8.26
CA LEU A 340 -34.31 -13.55 -9.64
C LEU A 340 -35.10 -14.78 -10.08
N GLU A 341 -35.88 -14.65 -11.16
CA GLU A 341 -36.71 -15.74 -11.70
C GLU A 341 -35.90 -16.95 -12.17
N ASP A 342 -34.67 -16.72 -12.65
CA ASP A 342 -33.73 -17.76 -13.08
C ASP A 342 -32.98 -18.43 -11.91
N GLY A 343 -33.31 -18.06 -10.67
CA GLY A 343 -32.78 -18.64 -9.45
C GLY A 343 -31.48 -18.01 -8.94
N LYS A 344 -30.93 -17.01 -9.63
CA LYS A 344 -29.77 -16.24 -9.14
C LYS A 344 -30.17 -15.28 -8.02
N PHE A 345 -29.18 -14.80 -7.27
CA PHE A 345 -29.38 -13.81 -6.23
C PHE A 345 -28.62 -12.52 -6.53
N ILE A 346 -29.22 -11.38 -6.24
CA ILE A 346 -28.59 -10.06 -6.31
C ILE A 346 -28.47 -9.52 -4.88
N LEU A 347 -27.25 -9.33 -4.42
CA LEU A 347 -26.89 -8.68 -3.16
C LEU A 347 -26.71 -7.17 -3.42
N ASP A 348 -27.38 -6.31 -2.66
CA ASP A 348 -27.15 -4.85 -2.65
C ASP A 348 -26.34 -4.48 -1.40
N MET A 349 -25.15 -3.91 -1.61
CA MET A 349 -24.29 -3.41 -0.54
C MET A 349 -24.76 -2.07 0.06
N GLY A 350 -25.71 -1.39 -0.58
CA GLY A 350 -26.22 -0.07 -0.19
C GLY A 350 -25.30 1.10 -0.55
N GLN A 351 -24.06 0.80 -0.95
CA GLN A 351 -23.02 1.75 -1.31
C GLN A 351 -22.21 1.19 -2.49
N ASN A 352 -21.86 2.04 -3.46
CA ASN A 352 -20.84 1.69 -4.46
C ASN A 352 -19.47 1.76 -3.76
N MET A 353 -18.92 0.60 -3.44
CA MET A 353 -17.68 0.42 -2.69
C MET A 353 -16.59 -0.14 -3.61
N VAL A 354 -15.36 -0.15 -3.12
CA VAL A 354 -14.24 -0.77 -3.83
C VAL A 354 -13.46 -1.68 -2.90
N GLY A 355 -13.29 -2.92 -3.32
CA GLY A 355 -12.67 -4.00 -2.53
C GLY A 355 -13.24 -5.34 -2.95
N TRP A 356 -13.65 -6.17 -2.00
CA TRP A 356 -14.23 -7.48 -2.29
C TRP A 356 -15.37 -7.85 -1.33
N LEU A 357 -16.07 -8.94 -1.66
CA LEU A 357 -17.06 -9.55 -0.78
C LEU A 357 -16.43 -10.71 -0.02
N ARG A 358 -16.41 -10.61 1.31
CA ARG A 358 -16.07 -11.73 2.18
C ARG A 358 -17.32 -12.59 2.41
N ILE A 359 -17.16 -13.89 2.26
CA ILE A 359 -18.11 -14.93 2.65
C ILE A 359 -17.79 -15.36 4.08
N ASN A 360 -18.75 -15.21 4.98
CA ASN A 360 -18.58 -15.52 6.41
C ASN A 360 -18.92 -16.98 6.72
N ASN A 361 -20.03 -17.51 6.19
CA ASN A 361 -20.53 -18.85 6.54
C ASN A 361 -21.62 -19.32 5.57
N LEU A 362 -21.27 -19.50 4.30
CA LEU A 362 -22.21 -19.86 3.24
C LEU A 362 -22.23 -21.37 3.01
N LYS A 363 -23.41 -21.96 2.72
CA LYS A 363 -23.52 -23.38 2.42
C LYS A 363 -23.14 -23.67 0.97
N GLY A 364 -22.05 -24.40 0.78
CA GLY A 364 -21.59 -24.92 -0.51
C GLY A 364 -21.91 -26.40 -0.66
N LYS A 365 -21.91 -26.85 -1.91
CA LYS A 365 -21.91 -28.27 -2.26
C LYS A 365 -20.55 -28.61 -2.85
N LYS A 366 -20.00 -29.76 -2.48
CA LYS A 366 -18.73 -30.24 -3.00
C LYS A 366 -18.72 -30.20 -4.53
N ASP A 367 -17.60 -29.73 -5.09
CA ASP A 367 -17.35 -29.64 -6.53
C ASP A 367 -18.30 -28.71 -7.31
N GLN A 368 -19.23 -28.00 -6.64
CA GLN A 368 -20.16 -27.05 -7.25
C GLN A 368 -19.67 -25.62 -6.98
N PRO A 369 -19.13 -24.90 -7.98
CA PRO A 369 -18.61 -23.56 -7.76
C PRO A 369 -19.72 -22.57 -7.37
N VAL A 370 -19.43 -21.75 -6.35
CA VAL A 370 -20.18 -20.53 -6.05
C VAL A 370 -19.48 -19.37 -6.78
N THR A 371 -20.23 -18.64 -7.60
CA THR A 371 -19.67 -17.56 -8.42
C THR A 371 -20.30 -16.22 -8.03
N LEU A 372 -19.44 -15.21 -7.88
CA LEU A 372 -19.78 -13.84 -7.54
C LEU A 372 -19.43 -12.92 -8.71
N ARG A 373 -20.39 -12.19 -9.26
CA ARG A 373 -20.16 -11.21 -10.32
C ARG A 373 -20.53 -9.82 -9.84
N PHE A 374 -19.69 -8.83 -10.15
CA PHE A 374 -19.76 -7.52 -9.52
C PHE A 374 -20.21 -6.44 -10.50
N ALA A 375 -21.08 -5.51 -10.06
CA ALA A 375 -21.49 -4.37 -10.87
C ALA A 375 -21.79 -3.12 -10.03
N GLU A 376 -21.67 -1.95 -10.65
CA GLU A 376 -22.07 -0.67 -10.05
C GLU A 376 -23.58 -0.41 -10.17
N LEU A 377 -24.22 -0.97 -11.20
CA LEU A 377 -25.58 -0.65 -11.62
C LEU A 377 -26.39 -1.93 -11.92
N LEU A 378 -27.72 -1.78 -11.87
CA LEU A 378 -28.68 -2.78 -12.32
C LEU A 378 -29.40 -2.32 -13.58
N ASN A 379 -29.81 -3.26 -14.41
CA ASN A 379 -30.80 -3.08 -15.47
C ASN A 379 -32.20 -2.86 -14.88
N PRO A 380 -33.17 -2.37 -15.67
CA PRO A 380 -34.56 -2.24 -15.23
C PRO A 380 -35.22 -3.55 -14.78
N ASP A 381 -34.72 -4.71 -15.23
CA ASP A 381 -35.19 -6.04 -14.83
C ASP A 381 -34.46 -6.59 -13.57
N SER A 382 -33.69 -5.76 -12.88
CA SER A 382 -32.88 -6.09 -11.70
C SER A 382 -31.66 -6.99 -11.97
N THR A 383 -31.35 -7.34 -13.22
CA THR A 383 -30.07 -8.02 -13.54
C THR A 383 -28.89 -7.05 -13.52
N LEU A 384 -27.65 -7.55 -13.44
CA LEU A 384 -26.46 -6.68 -13.47
C LEU A 384 -26.32 -5.94 -14.81
N TYR A 385 -26.05 -4.63 -14.75
CA TYR A 385 -25.60 -3.88 -15.92
C TYR A 385 -24.07 -3.92 -16.01
N LEU A 386 -23.53 -4.45 -17.12
CA LEU A 386 -22.10 -4.72 -17.28
C LEU A 386 -21.46 -4.09 -18.52
N ALA A 387 -22.22 -3.36 -19.33
CA ALA A 387 -21.67 -2.78 -20.56
C ALA A 387 -20.55 -1.77 -20.28
N ASN A 388 -20.60 -1.05 -19.15
CA ASN A 388 -19.57 -0.11 -18.73
C ASN A 388 -18.28 -0.78 -18.18
N ILE A 389 -18.31 -2.08 -17.89
CA ILE A 389 -17.16 -2.85 -17.39
C ILE A 389 -16.22 -3.28 -18.54
N ARG A 390 -16.67 -3.17 -19.80
CA ARG A 390 -15.94 -3.51 -21.03
C ARG A 390 -15.48 -4.98 -21.02
N SER A 391 -14.17 -5.27 -21.12
CA SER A 391 -13.65 -6.64 -21.18
C SER A 391 -13.33 -7.27 -19.82
N ALA A 392 -13.41 -6.51 -18.73
CA ALA A 392 -13.17 -7.06 -17.39
C ALA A 392 -14.28 -8.06 -17.02
N LYS A 393 -13.91 -9.27 -16.58
CA LYS A 393 -14.91 -10.27 -16.19
C LYS A 393 -15.56 -9.98 -14.84
N VAL A 394 -14.85 -9.29 -13.94
CA VAL A 394 -15.33 -8.93 -12.58
C VAL A 394 -16.03 -10.10 -11.89
N THR A 395 -15.36 -11.26 -11.86
CA THR A 395 -15.95 -12.53 -11.42
C THR A 395 -15.02 -13.28 -10.49
N ASP A 396 -15.47 -13.52 -9.27
CA ASP A 396 -14.79 -14.43 -8.34
C ASP A 396 -15.51 -15.78 -8.28
N SER A 397 -14.75 -16.86 -8.08
CA SER A 397 -15.30 -18.22 -7.98
C SER A 397 -14.66 -19.01 -6.85
N TYR A 398 -15.48 -19.69 -6.04
CA TYR A 398 -15.03 -20.61 -4.99
C TYR A 398 -15.61 -22.00 -5.24
N THR A 399 -14.75 -23.01 -5.36
CA THR A 399 -15.14 -24.43 -5.48
C THR A 399 -15.00 -25.13 -4.12
N PRO A 400 -16.09 -25.53 -3.45
CA PRO A 400 -16.03 -26.21 -2.16
C PRO A 400 -15.39 -27.60 -2.24
N ALA A 401 -14.58 -27.94 -1.24
CA ALA A 401 -13.97 -29.26 -1.11
C ALA A 401 -14.90 -30.33 -0.52
N ALA A 402 -15.95 -29.90 0.18
CA ALA A 402 -16.92 -30.74 0.84
C ALA A 402 -18.31 -30.06 0.84
N ASP A 403 -19.35 -30.85 1.11
CA ASP A 403 -20.67 -30.30 1.42
C ASP A 403 -20.64 -29.63 2.80
N GLY A 404 -21.31 -28.48 2.93
CA GLY A 404 -21.43 -27.78 4.21
C GLY A 404 -21.08 -26.31 4.11
N SER A 405 -20.87 -25.69 5.26
CA SER A 405 -20.56 -24.27 5.30
C SER A 405 -19.07 -23.98 5.06
N PHE A 406 -18.79 -22.86 4.41
CA PHE A 406 -17.43 -22.35 4.23
C PHE A 406 -17.36 -20.83 4.44
N SER A 407 -16.15 -20.35 4.71
CA SER A 407 -15.77 -18.94 4.75
C SER A 407 -14.66 -18.71 3.73
N TRP A 408 -14.71 -17.58 3.02
CA TRP A 408 -13.73 -17.29 1.99
C TRP A 408 -13.72 -15.79 1.65
N GLU A 409 -12.54 -15.26 1.32
CA GLU A 409 -12.39 -13.97 0.65
C GLU A 409 -11.20 -14.05 -0.32
N PRO A 410 -11.22 -13.29 -1.43
CA PRO A 410 -10.11 -13.27 -2.37
C PRO A 410 -8.86 -12.62 -1.77
N SER A 411 -7.71 -12.92 -2.36
CA SER A 411 -6.41 -12.43 -1.87
C SER A 411 -5.79 -11.36 -2.76
N PHE A 412 -5.92 -11.50 -4.09
CA PHE A 412 -5.12 -10.73 -5.05
C PHE A 412 -5.94 -9.93 -6.07
N VAL A 413 -7.23 -9.73 -5.81
CA VAL A 413 -8.14 -9.00 -6.71
C VAL A 413 -9.05 -8.05 -5.93
N TYR A 414 -9.59 -7.07 -6.65
CA TYR A 414 -10.62 -6.18 -6.14
C TYR A 414 -11.57 -5.77 -7.27
N HIS A 415 -12.74 -5.29 -6.88
CA HIS A 415 -13.81 -4.84 -7.76
C HIS A 415 -14.36 -3.50 -7.26
N GLY A 416 -14.83 -2.65 -8.18
CA GLY A 416 -15.68 -1.50 -7.86
C GLY A 416 -17.14 -1.88 -8.08
N PHE A 417 -17.96 -1.88 -7.03
CA PHE A 417 -19.31 -2.44 -7.08
C PHE A 417 -20.23 -1.93 -5.97
N ARG A 418 -21.53 -1.96 -6.28
CA ARG A 418 -22.61 -1.92 -5.29
C ARG A 418 -23.37 -3.25 -5.24
N PHE A 419 -23.48 -3.91 -6.37
CA PHE A 419 -24.30 -5.11 -6.55
C PHE A 419 -23.44 -6.33 -6.83
N VAL A 420 -23.85 -7.47 -6.27
CA VAL A 420 -23.21 -8.77 -6.51
C VAL A 420 -24.25 -9.79 -6.96
N GLU A 421 -24.07 -10.37 -8.15
CA GLU A 421 -24.82 -11.55 -8.59
C GLU A 421 -24.16 -12.81 -8.04
N ILE A 422 -24.93 -13.63 -7.34
CA ILE A 422 -24.48 -14.86 -6.71
C ILE A 422 -25.18 -16.04 -7.38
N THR A 423 -24.39 -17.01 -7.83
CA THR A 423 -24.86 -18.24 -8.47
C THR A 423 -24.18 -19.47 -7.86
N GLY A 424 -24.72 -20.66 -8.10
CA GLY A 424 -24.19 -21.91 -7.55
C GLY A 424 -24.71 -22.29 -6.16
N LEU A 425 -25.74 -21.59 -5.66
CA LEU A 425 -26.38 -21.89 -4.37
C LEU A 425 -27.66 -22.73 -4.55
N ASN A 426 -27.89 -23.65 -3.61
CA ASN A 426 -29.09 -24.50 -3.58
C ASN A 426 -30.21 -23.91 -2.71
N GLU A 427 -29.89 -22.94 -1.87
CA GLU A 427 -30.81 -22.24 -0.97
C GLU A 427 -30.56 -20.74 -1.01
N GLN A 428 -31.54 -19.96 -0.54
CA GLN A 428 -31.41 -18.51 -0.46
C GLN A 428 -30.42 -18.14 0.66
N PRO A 429 -29.40 -17.32 0.37
CA PRO A 429 -28.47 -16.87 1.40
C PRO A 429 -29.05 -15.73 2.25
N GLU A 430 -28.47 -15.54 3.43
CA GLU A 430 -28.76 -14.46 4.36
C GLU A 430 -27.72 -13.33 4.26
N LEU A 431 -28.12 -12.10 4.58
CA LEU A 431 -27.23 -10.92 4.57
C LEU A 431 -26.00 -11.11 5.46
N SER A 432 -26.18 -11.73 6.63
CA SER A 432 -25.14 -12.00 7.63
C SER A 432 -24.00 -12.89 7.12
N GLN A 433 -24.24 -13.63 6.03
CA GLN A 433 -23.26 -14.50 5.41
C GLN A 433 -22.23 -13.73 4.56
N PHE A 434 -22.41 -12.42 4.40
CA PHE A 434 -21.51 -11.60 3.59
C PHE A 434 -21.06 -10.34 4.32
N THR A 435 -19.87 -9.85 3.96
CA THR A 435 -19.35 -8.57 4.43
C THR A 435 -18.54 -7.94 3.31
N GLY A 436 -18.84 -6.69 2.97
CA GLY A 436 -18.03 -5.91 2.03
C GLY A 436 -16.76 -5.42 2.72
N ARG A 437 -15.60 -5.74 2.16
CA ARG A 437 -14.29 -5.34 2.67
C ARG A 437 -13.81 -4.16 1.83
N VAL A 438 -13.94 -2.94 2.36
CA VAL A 438 -13.55 -1.73 1.62
C VAL A 438 -12.07 -1.48 1.83
N ILE A 439 -11.33 -1.43 0.73
CA ILE A 439 -9.88 -1.23 0.74
C ILE A 439 -9.50 0.12 0.15
N TYR A 440 -8.39 0.69 0.60
CA TYR A 440 -7.67 1.79 -0.02
C TYR A 440 -6.33 1.99 0.70
N ASP A 441 -5.44 2.80 0.14
CA ASP A 441 -4.18 3.22 0.80
C ASP A 441 -4.46 3.66 2.24
N GLN A 442 -3.68 3.14 3.20
CA GLN A 442 -3.84 3.49 4.61
C GLN A 442 -3.53 4.97 4.80
N MET A 443 -4.57 5.76 5.07
CA MET A 443 -4.47 7.18 5.35
C MET A 443 -5.57 7.62 6.31
N GLU A 444 -5.29 8.68 7.07
CA GLU A 444 -6.25 9.30 7.97
C GLU A 444 -7.28 10.13 7.19
N THR A 445 -8.55 10.09 7.61
CA THR A 445 -9.55 11.08 7.20
C THR A 445 -9.36 12.33 8.07
N THR A 446 -8.84 13.40 7.49
CA THR A 446 -8.51 14.65 8.20
C THR A 446 -9.58 15.74 8.03
N GLY A 447 -10.45 15.61 7.03
CA GLY A 447 -11.52 16.55 6.74
C GLY A 447 -12.90 16.03 7.09
N GLN A 448 -13.70 16.86 7.73
CA GLN A 448 -15.13 16.66 7.92
C GLN A 448 -15.90 17.86 7.40
N PHE A 449 -17.09 17.63 6.85
CA PHE A 449 -17.92 18.67 6.27
C PHE A 449 -19.40 18.35 6.45
N GLU A 450 -20.16 19.33 6.94
CA GLU A 450 -21.61 19.24 7.10
C GLU A 450 -22.25 20.63 6.93
N THR A 451 -23.43 20.65 6.30
CA THR A 451 -24.26 21.83 6.10
C THR A 451 -25.71 21.53 6.46
N SER A 452 -26.57 22.54 6.44
CA SER A 452 -28.02 22.37 6.56
C SER A 452 -28.68 21.77 5.30
N SER A 453 -27.96 21.61 4.19
CA SER A 453 -28.49 21.03 2.95
C SER A 453 -28.11 19.55 2.83
N GLU A 454 -29.12 18.69 2.88
CA GLU A 454 -28.94 17.23 2.69
C GLU A 454 -28.31 16.89 1.34
N VAL A 455 -28.63 17.66 0.28
CA VAL A 455 -28.06 17.45 -1.06
C VAL A 455 -26.56 17.72 -1.07
N ILE A 456 -26.11 18.83 -0.48
CA ILE A 456 -24.68 19.16 -0.43
C ILE A 456 -23.94 18.13 0.43
N ASN A 457 -24.54 17.72 1.56
CA ASN A 457 -23.97 16.68 2.41
C ASN A 457 -23.85 15.35 1.66
N GLN A 458 -24.83 15.00 0.81
CA GLN A 458 -24.76 13.81 -0.02
C GLN A 458 -23.71 13.92 -1.13
N ILE A 459 -23.53 15.10 -1.75
CA ILE A 459 -22.46 15.34 -2.71
C ILE A 459 -21.09 15.12 -2.05
N PHE A 460 -20.88 15.67 -0.85
CA PHE A 460 -19.64 15.45 -0.09
C PHE A 460 -19.43 13.96 0.22
N ARG A 461 -20.47 13.25 0.67
CA ARG A 461 -20.39 11.79 0.91
C ARG A 461 -20.05 11.01 -0.36
N ASN A 462 -20.65 11.38 -1.49
CA ASN A 462 -20.34 10.75 -2.78
C ASN A 462 -18.88 11.01 -3.19
N ALA A 463 -18.37 12.23 -3.00
CA ALA A 463 -16.98 12.56 -3.25
C ALA A 463 -16.04 11.78 -2.31
N TYR A 464 -16.35 11.71 -1.02
CA TYR A 464 -15.60 10.90 -0.05
C TYR A 464 -15.44 9.44 -0.51
N TRP A 465 -16.54 8.80 -0.93
CA TRP A 465 -16.51 7.43 -1.45
C TRP A 465 -15.78 7.31 -2.79
N GLY A 466 -15.99 8.26 -3.71
CA GLY A 466 -15.34 8.26 -5.02
C GLY A 466 -13.83 8.43 -4.95
N ILE A 467 -13.34 9.31 -4.06
CA ILE A 467 -11.91 9.57 -3.85
C ILE A 467 -11.22 8.31 -3.31
N ARG A 468 -11.66 7.80 -2.15
CA ARG A 468 -11.03 6.62 -1.53
C ARG A 468 -11.16 5.36 -2.39
N GLY A 469 -12.22 5.24 -3.18
CA GLY A 469 -12.39 4.12 -4.12
C GLY A 469 -11.29 4.05 -5.17
N ASN A 470 -10.62 5.17 -5.46
CA ASN A 470 -9.61 5.30 -6.49
C ASN A 470 -8.15 5.38 -5.98
N TYR A 471 -7.89 5.18 -4.68
CA TYR A 471 -6.52 5.13 -4.17
C TYR A 471 -6.02 3.68 -4.03
N ARG A 472 -5.09 3.27 -4.90
CA ARG A 472 -4.55 1.90 -4.98
C ARG A 472 -3.02 1.87 -5.13
N GLY A 473 -2.30 2.58 -4.28
CA GLY A 473 -0.88 2.87 -4.44
C GLY A 473 -0.59 3.90 -5.55
N MET A 474 -1.62 4.29 -6.28
CA MET A 474 -1.69 5.38 -7.25
C MET A 474 -3.16 5.83 -7.29
N PRO A 475 -3.43 7.10 -7.66
CA PRO A 475 -4.80 7.57 -7.84
C PRO A 475 -5.34 7.18 -9.23
N THR A 476 -6.23 6.19 -9.29
CA THR A 476 -6.81 5.65 -10.53
C THR A 476 -7.93 6.54 -11.10
N ASP A 477 -8.23 6.44 -12.39
CA ASP A 477 -9.41 7.05 -13.02
C ASP A 477 -10.72 6.41 -12.55
N CYS A 478 -10.72 5.09 -12.45
CA CYS A 478 -11.88 4.31 -12.07
C CYS A 478 -11.45 2.97 -11.45
N PRO A 479 -12.29 2.35 -10.59
CA PRO A 479 -11.90 1.12 -9.89
C PRO A 479 -12.49 -0.19 -10.46
N GLN A 480 -13.38 -0.13 -11.45
CA GLN A 480 -14.26 -1.24 -11.83
C GLN A 480 -13.93 -1.91 -13.17
N ARG A 481 -13.70 -1.12 -14.23
CA ARG A 481 -13.49 -1.66 -15.60
C ARG A 481 -12.04 -2.10 -15.82
N ASP A 482 -11.75 -2.61 -17.00
CA ASP A 482 -10.41 -2.97 -17.50
C ASP A 482 -9.53 -1.74 -17.82
N GLU A 483 -9.35 -0.85 -16.83
CA GLU A 483 -8.53 0.35 -16.94
C GLU A 483 -7.72 0.57 -15.66
N ARG A 484 -8.31 1.26 -14.66
CA ARG A 484 -7.73 1.41 -13.33
C ARG A 484 -6.31 1.97 -13.41
N GLN A 485 -6.13 2.97 -14.26
CA GLN A 485 -4.83 3.56 -14.57
C GLN A 485 -4.66 4.89 -13.84
N GLY A 486 -3.42 5.23 -13.50
CA GLY A 486 -3.08 6.53 -12.89
C GLY A 486 -3.09 7.65 -13.91
N TRP A 487 -4.26 7.94 -14.50
CA TRP A 487 -4.43 9.04 -15.45
C TRP A 487 -4.13 10.38 -14.76
N LEU A 488 -3.19 11.14 -15.31
CA LEU A 488 -2.70 12.36 -14.67
C LEU A 488 -3.72 13.49 -14.73
N GLY A 489 -4.44 13.65 -15.86
CA GLY A 489 -5.43 14.71 -16.04
C GLY A 489 -6.52 14.75 -14.95
N ASP A 490 -6.93 13.58 -14.45
CA ASP A 490 -7.93 13.39 -13.39
C ASP A 490 -7.50 14.02 -12.05
N ARG A 491 -6.19 14.22 -11.85
CA ARG A 491 -5.59 14.62 -10.57
C ARG A 491 -4.99 16.01 -10.56
N ALA A 492 -5.00 16.72 -11.69
CA ALA A 492 -4.44 18.07 -11.79
C ALA A 492 -4.99 19.01 -10.71
N THR A 493 -6.27 19.40 -10.77
CA THR A 493 -6.88 20.21 -9.69
C THR A 493 -7.49 19.35 -8.58
N GLY A 494 -7.80 18.08 -8.88
CA GLY A 494 -8.43 17.14 -7.95
C GLY A 494 -7.63 16.95 -6.66
N CYS A 495 -6.29 16.92 -6.73
CA CYS A 495 -5.43 16.70 -5.58
C CYS A 495 -5.64 17.71 -4.44
N PHE A 496 -6.03 18.96 -4.76
CA PHE A 496 -6.30 20.00 -3.76
C PHE A 496 -7.57 19.70 -2.96
N GLY A 497 -8.65 19.31 -3.65
CA GLY A 497 -9.92 18.96 -2.99
C GLY A 497 -9.77 17.71 -2.13
N GLU A 498 -9.00 16.75 -2.62
CA GLU A 498 -8.74 15.49 -1.92
C GLU A 498 -7.91 15.66 -0.64
N ALA A 499 -6.90 16.54 -0.67
CA ALA A 499 -6.06 16.83 0.49
C ALA A 499 -6.81 17.49 1.65
N PHE A 500 -7.98 18.11 1.40
CA PHE A 500 -8.85 18.57 2.47
C PHE A 500 -9.56 17.42 3.19
N VAL A 501 -9.80 16.29 2.52
CA VAL A 501 -10.57 15.16 3.05
C VAL A 501 -9.66 14.12 3.69
N PHE A 502 -8.54 13.80 3.06
CA PHE A 502 -7.63 12.74 3.48
C PHE A 502 -6.20 13.24 3.64
N ASN A 503 -5.45 12.63 4.57
CA ASN A 503 -4.01 12.83 4.68
C ASN A 503 -3.26 12.05 3.58
N ASN A 504 -3.31 12.56 2.35
CA ASN A 504 -2.80 11.90 1.15
C ASN A 504 -1.40 12.37 0.72
N ALA A 505 -0.69 13.10 1.58
CA ALA A 505 0.60 13.71 1.25
C ALA A 505 1.64 12.68 0.77
N LEU A 506 1.77 11.54 1.45
CA LEU A 506 2.74 10.51 1.10
C LEU A 506 2.40 9.81 -0.22
N LEU A 507 1.11 9.58 -0.50
CA LEU A 507 0.65 9.03 -1.78
C LEU A 507 0.99 9.98 -2.94
N TYR A 508 0.75 11.29 -2.76
CA TYR A 508 1.05 12.29 -3.78
C TYR A 508 2.54 12.58 -3.94
N SER A 509 3.32 12.51 -2.87
CA SER A 509 4.79 12.57 -2.93
C SER A 509 5.36 11.40 -3.73
N LYS A 510 4.81 10.19 -3.50
CA LYS A 510 5.14 9.00 -4.29
C LYS A 510 4.69 9.12 -5.74
N LEU A 511 3.49 9.65 -6.02
CA LEU A 511 3.03 9.90 -7.39
C LEU A 511 3.99 10.83 -8.15
N ALA A 512 4.53 11.87 -7.49
CA ALA A 512 5.50 12.75 -8.13
C ALA A 512 6.78 12.00 -8.57
N GLN A 513 7.19 10.96 -7.83
CA GLN A 513 8.25 10.05 -8.25
C GLN A 513 7.80 9.17 -9.42
N ASP A 514 6.61 8.57 -9.37
CA ASP A 514 6.12 7.71 -10.47
C ASP A 514 6.06 8.47 -11.80
N ILE A 515 5.66 9.75 -11.78
CA ILE A 515 5.63 10.61 -12.96
C ILE A 515 7.04 10.80 -13.54
N GLU A 516 8.04 11.00 -12.68
CA GLU A 516 9.44 11.07 -13.10
C GLU A 516 9.90 9.75 -13.72
N ASP A 517 9.61 8.62 -13.07
CA ASP A 517 9.95 7.28 -13.56
C ASP A 517 9.20 6.94 -14.88
N SER A 518 8.13 7.68 -15.20
CA SER A 518 7.36 7.56 -16.44
C SER A 518 7.82 8.55 -17.53
N GLN A 519 8.75 9.45 -17.24
CA GLN A 519 9.29 10.40 -18.22
C GLN A 519 10.22 9.69 -19.21
N SER A 520 10.03 9.97 -20.50
CA SER A 520 10.91 9.47 -21.56
C SER A 520 12.31 10.13 -21.53
N PRO A 521 13.32 9.51 -22.17
CA PRO A 521 14.63 10.15 -22.38
C PRO A 521 14.53 11.52 -23.07
N GLU A 522 13.56 11.72 -23.95
CA GLU A 522 13.30 12.98 -24.67
C GLU A 522 12.63 14.05 -23.81
N GLY A 523 12.16 13.70 -22.60
CA GLY A 523 11.52 14.63 -21.67
C GLY A 523 9.98 14.60 -21.70
N SER A 524 9.36 13.87 -22.63
CA SER A 524 7.91 13.66 -22.67
C SER A 524 7.42 12.88 -21.44
N VAL A 525 6.29 13.27 -20.88
CA VAL A 525 5.65 12.59 -19.73
C VAL A 525 4.45 11.81 -20.24
N SER A 526 4.30 10.56 -19.78
CA SER A 526 3.15 9.73 -20.12
C SER A 526 1.89 10.28 -19.47
N VAL A 527 0.76 10.24 -20.17
CA VAL A 527 -0.55 10.70 -19.63
C VAL A 527 -1.09 9.80 -18.51
N VAL A 528 -0.51 8.60 -18.37
CA VAL A 528 -0.74 7.64 -17.29
C VAL A 528 0.56 7.38 -16.54
N SER A 529 0.52 7.37 -15.21
CA SER A 529 1.64 7.05 -14.34
C SER A 529 1.24 6.16 -13.14
N PRO A 530 1.91 5.01 -12.89
CA PRO A 530 2.96 4.40 -13.72
C PRO A 530 2.48 4.04 -15.13
N ARG A 531 3.38 4.15 -16.11
CA ARG A 531 3.07 4.02 -17.56
C ARG A 531 2.78 2.61 -18.08
N TYR A 532 1.96 1.84 -17.36
CA TYR A 532 1.48 0.52 -17.79
C TYR A 532 0.78 0.57 -19.15
N TRP A 533 0.09 1.68 -19.42
CA TRP A 533 -0.26 2.14 -20.75
C TRP A 533 0.72 3.25 -21.12
N THR A 534 1.66 2.97 -22.02
CA THR A 534 2.67 3.95 -22.42
C THR A 534 2.10 4.86 -23.52
N ILE A 535 1.64 6.05 -23.14
CA ILE A 535 0.98 7.01 -24.03
C ILE A 535 1.65 8.38 -23.85
N TYR A 536 2.37 8.85 -24.86
CA TYR A 536 3.02 10.15 -24.88
C TYR A 536 2.34 11.06 -25.92
N ASN A 537 1.63 12.08 -25.45
CA ASN A 537 0.91 13.02 -26.31
C ASN A 537 1.65 14.34 -26.53
N ASP A 538 2.67 14.64 -25.72
CA ASP A 538 3.31 15.96 -25.65
C ASP A 538 2.28 17.10 -25.44
N ASP A 539 1.26 16.82 -24.62
CA ASP A 539 0.23 17.76 -24.14
C ASP A 539 0.61 18.35 -22.79
N VAL A 540 -0.06 19.43 -22.38
CA VAL A 540 0.15 20.08 -21.07
C VAL A 540 -0.92 19.76 -20.05
N THR A 541 -2.13 19.39 -20.48
CA THR A 541 -3.28 19.19 -19.60
C THR A 541 -3.08 17.99 -18.67
N TRP A 542 -2.59 16.86 -19.15
CA TRP A 542 -2.42 15.66 -18.33
C TRP A 542 -1.17 15.77 -17.43
N PRO A 543 0.04 16.06 -17.94
CA PRO A 543 1.23 16.18 -17.09
C PRO A 543 1.21 17.35 -16.11
N ALA A 544 0.29 18.32 -16.24
CA ALA A 544 0.08 19.39 -15.27
C ALA A 544 -0.08 18.86 -13.84
N ALA A 545 -0.61 17.65 -13.66
CA ALA A 545 -0.74 17.00 -12.37
C ALA A 545 0.56 16.91 -11.58
N TRP A 546 1.73 16.80 -12.24
CA TRP A 546 3.02 16.77 -11.55
C TRP A 546 3.29 18.07 -10.79
N PHE A 547 3.03 19.20 -11.44
CA PHE A 547 3.22 20.54 -10.86
C PHE A 547 2.16 20.85 -9.80
N TYR A 548 0.92 20.43 -10.05
CA TYR A 548 -0.17 20.66 -9.11
C TYR A 548 -0.02 19.80 -7.85
N ALA A 549 0.40 18.54 -7.97
CA ALA A 549 0.72 17.69 -6.82
C ALA A 549 1.85 18.30 -5.98
N ALA A 550 2.96 18.71 -6.60
CA ALA A 550 4.07 19.35 -5.88
C ALA A 550 3.64 20.67 -5.21
N LYS A 551 2.80 21.47 -5.89
CA LYS A 551 2.23 22.69 -5.32
C LYS A 551 1.27 22.40 -4.16
N MET A 552 0.42 21.39 -4.28
CA MET A 552 -0.51 20.96 -3.23
C MET A 552 0.27 20.51 -1.99
N LEU A 553 1.32 19.69 -2.17
CA LEU A 553 2.18 19.23 -1.08
C LEU A 553 2.83 20.40 -0.34
N TRP A 554 3.30 21.40 -1.09
CA TRP A 554 3.82 22.62 -0.48
C TRP A 554 2.74 23.45 0.23
N GLN A 555 1.60 23.71 -0.41
CA GLN A 555 0.60 24.63 0.13
C GLN A 555 -0.21 24.06 1.30
N GLN A 556 -0.52 22.76 1.28
CA GLN A 556 -1.35 22.12 2.30
C GLN A 556 -0.54 21.44 3.40
N TYR A 557 0.68 20.97 3.11
CA TYR A 557 1.50 20.21 4.05
C TYR A 557 2.86 20.87 4.35
N GLY A 558 3.19 22.00 3.72
CA GLY A 558 4.49 22.65 3.87
C GLY A 558 5.65 21.93 3.18
N ASP A 559 5.39 20.85 2.44
CA ASP A 559 6.45 20.01 1.89
C ASP A 559 6.99 20.54 0.56
N THR A 560 8.22 21.07 0.60
CA THR A 560 8.95 21.56 -0.58
C THR A 560 9.87 20.51 -1.21
N ALA A 561 10.02 19.33 -0.60
CA ALA A 561 10.95 18.30 -1.08
C ALA A 561 10.60 17.80 -2.49
N PRO A 562 9.33 17.53 -2.86
CA PRO A 562 8.98 17.13 -4.23
C PRO A 562 9.38 18.18 -5.28
N ILE A 563 9.21 19.48 -4.97
CA ILE A 563 9.62 20.56 -5.88
C ILE A 563 11.14 20.51 -6.09
N LYS A 564 11.92 20.43 -5.00
CA LYS A 564 13.39 20.42 -5.06
C LYS A 564 13.92 19.18 -5.79
N LYS A 565 13.36 18.02 -5.47
CA LYS A 565 13.79 16.72 -6.00
C LYS A 565 13.55 16.63 -7.51
N HIS A 566 12.35 17.01 -7.96
CA HIS A 566 11.91 16.78 -9.33
C HIS A 566 12.10 17.97 -10.27
N TYR A 567 12.65 19.11 -9.78
CA TYR A 567 12.77 20.35 -10.56
C TYR A 567 13.47 20.16 -11.91
N ALA A 568 14.56 19.41 -11.95
CA ALA A 568 15.32 19.17 -13.17
C ALA A 568 14.48 18.44 -14.24
N SER A 569 13.74 17.41 -13.83
CA SER A 569 12.90 16.60 -14.71
C SER A 569 11.64 17.34 -15.16
N MET A 570 11.02 18.10 -14.24
CA MET A 570 9.94 19.04 -14.58
C MET A 570 10.39 20.09 -15.60
N LYS A 571 11.60 20.63 -15.47
CA LYS A 571 12.17 21.59 -16.42
C LYS A 571 12.40 20.93 -17.79
N ARG A 572 12.98 19.73 -17.83
CA ARG A 572 13.16 18.96 -19.07
C ARG A 572 11.84 18.74 -19.82
N TYR A 573 10.77 18.46 -19.09
CA TYR A 573 9.44 18.35 -19.68
C TYR A 573 8.96 19.67 -20.31
N LEU A 574 9.11 20.80 -19.61
CA LEU A 574 8.74 22.11 -20.18
C LEU A 574 9.59 22.48 -21.41
N GLU A 575 10.90 22.15 -21.39
CA GLU A 575 11.79 22.32 -22.54
C GLU A 575 11.33 21.47 -23.73
N ARG A 576 10.92 20.23 -23.48
CA ARG A 576 10.34 19.34 -24.50
C ARG A 576 9.06 19.94 -25.10
N ILE A 577 8.13 20.40 -24.27
CA ILE A 577 6.88 21.03 -24.73
C ILE A 577 7.17 22.28 -25.55
N GLN A 578 8.14 23.09 -25.13
CA GLN A 578 8.58 24.26 -25.88
C GLN A 578 9.13 23.90 -27.26
N GLU A 579 9.89 22.80 -27.36
CA GLU A 579 10.48 22.32 -28.62
C GLU A 579 9.43 21.82 -29.61
N VAL A 580 8.43 21.06 -29.14
CA VAL A 580 7.56 20.27 -30.04
C VAL A 580 6.12 20.77 -30.19
N SER A 581 5.68 21.67 -29.30
CA SER A 581 4.27 22.11 -29.23
C SER A 581 4.09 23.64 -29.22
N MET A 582 5.17 24.44 -29.09
CA MET A 582 5.07 25.90 -29.06
C MET A 582 5.55 26.57 -30.36
N GLN A 583 4.76 27.53 -30.86
CA GLN A 583 5.15 28.46 -31.92
C GLN A 583 4.98 29.90 -31.41
N ASP A 584 5.99 30.74 -31.57
CA ASP A 584 5.98 32.15 -31.14
C ASP A 584 5.58 32.35 -29.66
N GLY A 585 5.94 31.40 -28.80
CA GLY A 585 5.61 31.42 -27.37
C GLY A 585 4.20 30.96 -27.02
N ILE A 586 3.45 30.40 -27.98
CA ILE A 586 2.07 29.93 -27.81
C ILE A 586 2.01 28.43 -28.08
N LEU A 587 1.33 27.67 -27.21
CA LEU A 587 1.00 26.27 -27.47
C LEU A 587 0.01 26.18 -28.64
N THR A 588 0.41 25.51 -29.72
CA THR A 588 -0.41 25.37 -30.93
C THR A 588 -1.26 24.09 -30.94
N LYS A 589 -1.04 23.20 -29.97
CA LYS A 589 -1.78 21.96 -29.75
C LYS A 589 -1.68 21.57 -28.27
N ASP A 590 -2.73 20.93 -27.75
CA ASP A 590 -2.80 20.37 -26.40
C ASP A 590 -3.68 19.11 -26.49
N THR A 591 -3.15 18.14 -27.25
CA THR A 591 -3.91 17.15 -28.05
C THR A 591 -4.80 17.73 -29.14
#